data_AF-A0A7K2VZM8-F1
#
_entry.id   AF-A0A7K2VZM8-F1
#
_cell.length_a   1.000
_cell.length_b   1.000
_cell.length_c   1.000
_cell.angle_alpha   90.00
_cell.angle_beta   90.00
_cell.angle_gamma   90.00
#
_symmetry.space_group_name_H-M   'P 1'
#
loop_
_entity.id
_entity.type
_entity.pdbx_description
1 polymer ?
#
loop_
_entity_poly.entity_id
_entity_poly.type
_entity_poly.pdbx_seq_one_letter_code
_entity_poly.pdbx_strand_id
1 'polypeptide(L)'
;MSRRVVHESCVSSWGCCAYAFRCAGTCSCLARGCRAGAGAAETSGLLALLLIQAGHPVAVHDIVDTLWGQAPPDSAVNVVQRHIGALRRLLEPELRARGHSRWLVRGAGGYRLEVEPDSLDLLRFRALRQEAARSAHAGSPARATELLIEALRLWRAPVASDITPEVRSHPAFTAVDREYLSAVKEAADLALTAGPELGAGVLVALRQAAAQHPLDEALHARLIVVLASTGYQAEALDLYRTLRARLVEDLGLEPGPELRSAHQRVLHQTVPSHAAPPAVPEEGDPEPGEEAGTSVAAEGPPSTTATVPPAQLPPDLAVFTGRRRELAQVKALLPAPEERPSMVVISAIGGMVGIGKTTLAVHWAHQAADRFPDGQLYVDLRGFHPTGTIMSPGEAIGTFLEAFGVPTHRIPAELDAQTALYRSLLADRRVLIVLDNAQSVADHGAGPAAVGASSVRGGVSTTRPAGS
;
A
#
# COMPACT_ATOMS: atom_id res chain seq x y z
N MET A 1 2.75 7.12 36.72
CA MET A 1 1.94 8.09 35.93
C MET A 1 2.17 7.81 34.45
N SER A 2 1.17 8.09 33.62
CA SER A 2 1.10 7.86 32.16
C SER A 2 0.56 6.51 31.67
N ARG A 3 -0.77 6.35 31.74
CA ARG A 3 -1.58 5.39 30.95
C ARG A 3 -2.93 6.00 30.50
N ARG A 4 -3.01 7.34 30.37
CA ARG A 4 -4.30 8.05 30.20
C ARG A 4 -4.58 8.68 28.83
N VAL A 5 -3.69 8.63 27.85
CA VAL A 5 -3.80 9.53 26.68
C VAL A 5 -4.46 8.92 25.43
N VAL A 6 -4.91 7.65 25.42
CA VAL A 6 -5.56 7.06 24.22
C VAL A 6 -7.10 6.98 24.33
N HIS A 7 -7.69 7.38 25.46
CA HIS A 7 -9.12 7.14 25.73
C HIS A 7 -10.08 8.27 25.32
N GLU A 8 -9.61 9.50 25.09
CA GLU A 8 -10.49 10.66 24.91
C GLU A 8 -10.96 10.89 23.47
N SER A 9 -10.21 10.46 22.45
CA SER A 9 -10.60 10.73 21.04
C SER A 9 -11.66 9.78 20.47
N CYS A 10 -12.07 8.73 21.19
CA CYS A 10 -13.03 7.75 20.68
C CYS A 10 -14.48 8.02 21.13
N VAL A 11 -14.67 8.80 22.20
CA VAL A 11 -15.99 9.10 22.80
C VAL A 11 -16.65 10.31 22.13
N SER A 12 -15.88 11.19 21.50
CA SER A 12 -16.36 12.49 21.01
C SER A 12 -17.23 12.46 19.75
N SER A 13 -17.32 11.34 19.01
CA SER A 13 -18.18 11.26 17.81
C SER A 13 -19.48 10.46 17.99
N TRP A 14 -19.75 9.97 19.21
CA TRP A 14 -20.89 9.13 19.54
C TRP A 14 -21.60 9.77 20.74
N GLY A 15 -22.60 10.60 20.49
CA GLY A 15 -23.37 11.24 21.56
C GLY A 15 -23.97 10.21 22.51
N CYS A 16 -23.87 10.47 23.83
CA CYS A 16 -24.57 9.86 24.98
C CYS A 16 -25.05 8.38 24.95
N CYS A 17 -24.56 7.51 24.08
CA CYS A 17 -24.94 6.11 24.04
C CYS A 17 -24.11 5.34 25.07
N ALA A 18 -24.80 4.66 26.00
CA ALA A 18 -24.14 3.86 27.04
C ALA A 18 -23.40 2.63 26.49
N TYR A 19 -23.66 2.25 25.23
CA TYR A 19 -23.09 1.10 24.54
C TYR A 19 -22.71 1.46 23.10
N ALA A 20 -21.53 1.02 22.65
CA ALA A 20 -21.08 1.14 21.28
C ALA A 20 -20.51 -0.19 20.78
N PHE A 21 -20.96 -0.62 19.61
CA PHE A 21 -20.58 -1.87 18.97
C PHE A 21 -19.79 -1.60 17.70
N ARG A 22 -18.80 -2.45 17.45
CA ARG A 22 -17.92 -2.31 16.29
C ARG A 22 -17.76 -3.62 15.54
N CYS A 23 -17.91 -3.55 14.22
CA CYS A 23 -17.65 -4.62 13.27
C CYS A 23 -16.78 -4.17 12.09
N ALA A 24 -16.63 -2.86 11.87
CA ALA A 24 -15.79 -2.28 10.81
C ALA A 24 -14.30 -2.31 11.21
N GLY A 25 -13.78 -3.52 11.38
CA GLY A 25 -12.45 -3.82 11.94
C GLY A 25 -12.52 -4.88 13.03
N THR A 26 -11.86 -4.65 14.16
CA THR A 26 -11.92 -5.56 15.32
C THR A 26 -13.32 -5.59 15.94
N CYS A 27 -13.91 -6.78 16.04
CA CYS A 27 -15.22 -6.96 16.66
C CYS A 27 -15.16 -6.68 18.16
N SER A 28 -15.91 -5.68 18.63
CA SER A 28 -15.91 -5.34 20.05
C SER A 28 -17.21 -4.69 20.50
N CYS A 29 -17.57 -4.94 21.75
CA CYS A 29 -18.57 -4.16 22.47
C CYS A 29 -17.87 -3.27 23.50
N LEU A 30 -18.17 -1.98 23.45
CA LEU A 30 -17.81 -1.02 24.49
C LEU A 30 -19.04 -0.77 25.34
N ALA A 31 -19.02 -1.26 26.57
CA ALA A 31 -20.03 -0.93 27.58
C ALA A 31 -19.45 0.14 28.49
N ARG A 32 -20.11 1.31 28.61
CA ARG A 32 -19.70 2.41 29.52
C ARG A 32 -18.22 2.82 29.38
N GLY A 33 -17.70 2.84 28.16
CA GLY A 33 -16.31 3.23 27.86
C GLY A 33 -15.24 2.14 28.07
N CYS A 34 -15.60 0.95 28.57
CA CYS A 34 -14.69 -0.18 28.70
C CYS A 34 -14.81 -1.12 27.48
N ARG A 35 -13.71 -1.37 26.77
CA ARG A 35 -13.64 -2.40 25.73
C ARG A 35 -13.67 -3.76 26.42
N ALA A 36 -14.78 -4.47 26.30
CA ALA A 36 -14.78 -5.89 26.62
C ALA A 36 -14.28 -6.65 25.39
N GLY A 37 -13.12 -7.28 25.51
CA GLY A 37 -12.84 -8.43 24.65
C GLY A 37 -13.86 -9.50 25.02
N ALA A 38 -14.73 -9.89 24.10
CA ALA A 38 -15.46 -11.13 24.28
C ALA A 38 -14.42 -12.24 24.51
N GLY A 39 -14.66 -13.13 25.48
CA GLY A 39 -13.66 -14.02 26.05
C GLY A 39 -13.06 -15.05 25.06
N ALA A 40 -13.35 -16.33 25.27
CA ALA A 40 -12.86 -17.41 24.40
C ALA A 40 -13.23 -17.15 22.92
N ALA A 41 -12.39 -17.59 21.97
CA ALA A 41 -12.54 -17.31 20.53
C ALA A 41 -13.96 -17.57 19.99
N GLU A 42 -14.63 -18.63 20.47
CA GLU A 42 -16.01 -18.97 20.11
C GLU A 42 -17.03 -17.91 20.56
N THR A 43 -16.87 -17.31 21.75
CA THR A 43 -17.75 -16.26 22.25
C THR A 43 -17.61 -14.99 21.40
N SER A 44 -16.38 -14.65 21.00
CA SER A 44 -16.10 -13.52 20.10
C SER A 44 -16.65 -13.75 18.70
N GLY A 45 -16.50 -14.98 18.16
CA GLY A 45 -17.07 -15.37 16.88
C GLY A 45 -18.61 -15.28 16.87
N LEU A 46 -19.26 -15.76 17.94
CA LEU A 46 -20.71 -15.65 18.09
C LEU A 46 -21.17 -14.19 18.15
N LEU A 47 -20.48 -13.35 18.93
CA LEU A 47 -20.80 -11.92 19.00
C LEU A 47 -20.65 -11.25 17.64
N ALA A 48 -19.58 -11.54 16.90
CA ALA A 48 -19.35 -10.99 15.56
C ALA A 48 -20.47 -11.36 14.59
N LEU A 49 -20.88 -12.64 14.55
CA LEU A 49 -21.99 -13.10 13.72
C LEU A 49 -23.30 -12.38 14.06
N LEU A 50 -23.62 -12.26 15.35
CA LEU A 50 -24.82 -11.57 15.83
C LEU A 50 -24.81 -10.07 15.52
N LEU A 51 -23.65 -9.42 15.55
CA LEU A 51 -23.53 -8.01 15.20
C LEU A 51 -23.65 -7.74 13.70
N ILE A 52 -23.09 -8.61 12.86
CA ILE A 52 -23.26 -8.51 11.40
C ILE A 52 -24.73 -8.72 10.99
N GLN A 53 -25.40 -9.64 11.68
CA GLN A 53 -26.82 -9.93 11.53
C GLN A 53 -27.70 -9.13 12.51
N ALA A 54 -27.24 -7.96 12.96
CA ALA A 54 -28.02 -7.10 13.86
C ALA A 54 -29.44 -6.86 13.35
N GLY A 55 -30.43 -6.98 14.24
CA GLY A 55 -31.85 -6.86 13.90
C GLY A 55 -32.46 -8.09 13.18
N HIS A 56 -31.69 -9.13 12.88
CA HIS A 56 -32.17 -10.35 12.22
C HIS A 56 -31.94 -11.59 13.11
N PRO A 57 -32.89 -12.55 13.15
CA PRO A 57 -32.69 -13.78 13.91
C PRO A 57 -31.66 -14.68 13.22
N VAL A 58 -30.67 -15.15 13.98
CA VAL A 58 -29.71 -16.18 13.55
C VAL A 58 -30.11 -17.50 14.21
N ALA A 59 -30.39 -18.53 13.40
CA ALA A 59 -30.85 -19.81 13.93
C ALA A 59 -29.73 -20.53 14.69
N VAL A 60 -30.09 -21.40 15.64
CA VAL A 60 -29.07 -22.13 16.42
C VAL A 60 -28.21 -23.03 15.54
N HIS A 61 -28.77 -23.64 14.49
CA HIS A 61 -28.01 -24.47 13.57
C HIS A 61 -26.97 -23.63 12.79
N ASP A 62 -27.36 -22.47 12.26
CA ASP A 62 -26.42 -21.54 11.60
C ASP A 62 -25.28 -21.11 12.53
N ILE A 63 -25.59 -20.86 13.81
CA ILE A 63 -24.56 -20.53 14.82
C ILE A 63 -23.59 -21.70 15.00
N VAL A 64 -24.11 -22.93 15.11
CA VAL A 64 -23.28 -24.13 15.28
C VAL A 64 -22.39 -24.34 14.05
N ASP A 65 -22.96 -24.26 12.86
CA ASP A 65 -22.24 -24.42 11.60
C ASP A 65 -21.17 -23.33 11.42
N THR A 66 -21.44 -22.10 11.84
CA THR A 66 -20.48 -21.00 11.77
C THR A 66 -19.31 -21.18 12.74
N LEU A 67 -19.57 -21.65 13.96
CA LEU A 67 -18.53 -21.76 15.00
C LEU A 67 -17.65 -22.99 14.84
N TRP A 68 -18.22 -24.12 14.38
CA TRP A 68 -17.52 -25.41 14.34
C TRP A 68 -17.45 -26.06 12.95
N GLY A 69 -18.11 -25.49 11.94
CA GLY A 69 -18.10 -26.03 10.57
C GLY A 69 -18.59 -27.47 10.53
N GLN A 70 -17.77 -28.37 9.98
CA GLN A 70 -18.11 -29.78 9.81
C GLN A 70 -17.86 -30.65 11.06
N ALA A 71 -17.31 -30.09 12.14
CA ALA A 71 -16.97 -30.85 13.34
C ALA A 71 -17.58 -30.28 14.63
N PRO A 72 -18.93 -30.15 14.72
CA PRO A 72 -19.57 -29.69 15.94
C PRO A 72 -19.49 -30.75 17.06
N PRO A 73 -19.27 -30.35 18.32
CA PRO A 73 -19.37 -31.27 19.45
C PRO A 73 -20.83 -31.70 19.68
N ASP A 74 -21.05 -32.90 20.22
CA ASP A 74 -22.41 -33.39 20.57
C ASP A 74 -23.17 -32.42 21.49
N SER A 75 -22.44 -31.65 22.30
CA SER A 75 -22.98 -30.63 23.19
C SER A 75 -23.03 -29.22 22.60
N ALA A 76 -22.90 -29.03 21.27
CA ALA A 76 -22.79 -27.72 20.63
C ALA A 76 -23.91 -26.75 21.05
N VAL A 77 -25.17 -27.22 21.06
CA VAL A 77 -26.32 -26.41 21.47
C VAL A 77 -26.17 -25.92 22.93
N ASN A 78 -25.68 -26.77 23.84
CA ASN A 78 -25.45 -26.39 25.23
C ASN A 78 -24.31 -25.38 25.35
N VAL A 79 -23.26 -25.52 24.53
CA VAL A 79 -22.13 -24.57 24.46
C VAL A 79 -22.61 -23.20 23.94
N VAL A 80 -23.45 -23.17 22.90
CA VAL A 80 -24.06 -21.92 22.40
C VAL A 80 -24.87 -21.24 23.50
N GLN A 81 -25.73 -21.97 24.22
CA GLN A 81 -26.51 -21.40 25.32
C GLN A 81 -25.63 -20.80 26.43
N ARG A 82 -24.50 -21.45 26.75
CA ARG A 82 -23.50 -20.92 27.69
C ARG A 82 -22.90 -19.60 27.18
N HIS A 83 -22.49 -19.55 25.91
CA HIS A 83 -21.94 -18.33 25.30
C HIS A 83 -22.96 -17.20 25.24
N ILE A 84 -24.22 -17.49 24.90
CA ILE A 84 -25.32 -16.52 24.95
C ILE A 84 -25.52 -15.99 26.38
N GLY A 85 -25.48 -16.86 27.39
CA GLY A 85 -25.57 -16.45 28.80
C GLY A 85 -24.42 -15.53 29.22
N ALA A 86 -23.20 -15.82 28.75
CA ALA A 86 -22.04 -14.97 28.98
C ALA A 86 -22.18 -13.60 28.30
N LEU A 87 -22.62 -13.57 27.04
CA LEU A 87 -22.89 -12.33 26.29
C LEU A 87 -23.99 -11.50 26.95
N ARG A 88 -25.08 -12.11 27.42
CA ARG A 88 -26.14 -11.38 28.16
C ARG A 88 -25.61 -10.68 29.41
N ARG A 89 -24.78 -11.37 30.20
CA ARG A 89 -24.14 -10.77 31.39
C ARG A 89 -23.15 -9.66 31.02
N LEU A 90 -22.51 -9.78 29.87
CA LEU A 90 -21.58 -8.77 29.38
C LEU A 90 -22.31 -7.49 28.93
N LEU A 91 -23.41 -7.65 28.18
CA LEU A 91 -24.21 -6.54 27.67
C LEU A 91 -25.10 -5.91 28.73
N GLU A 92 -25.56 -6.70 29.70
CA GLU A 92 -26.45 -6.26 30.78
C GLU A 92 -25.95 -6.81 32.13
N PRO A 93 -24.95 -6.17 32.75
CA PRO A 93 -24.38 -6.62 34.03
C PRO A 93 -25.41 -6.62 35.17
N GLU A 94 -26.43 -5.77 35.09
CA GLU A 94 -27.51 -5.63 36.07
C GLU A 94 -28.65 -6.65 35.83
N LEU A 95 -28.53 -7.50 34.80
CA LEU A 95 -29.56 -8.49 34.47
C LEU A 95 -29.69 -9.54 35.59
N ARG A 96 -30.88 -9.61 36.19
CA ARG A 96 -31.21 -10.64 37.19
C ARG A 96 -31.11 -12.04 36.58
N ALA A 97 -30.79 -13.03 37.42
CA ALA A 97 -30.80 -14.43 36.99
C ALA A 97 -32.19 -14.80 36.41
N ARG A 98 -32.22 -15.30 35.16
CA ARG A 98 -33.43 -15.59 34.36
C ARG A 98 -34.24 -14.37 33.89
N GLY A 99 -33.69 -13.15 33.98
CA GLY A 99 -34.29 -11.97 33.37
C GLY A 99 -34.27 -12.02 31.84
N HIS A 100 -35.20 -11.30 31.21
CA HIS A 100 -35.21 -11.11 29.76
C HIS A 100 -34.16 -10.06 29.37
N SER A 101 -33.26 -10.43 28.47
CA SER A 101 -32.25 -9.52 27.92
C SER A 101 -32.91 -8.59 26.90
N ARG A 102 -32.64 -7.28 26.99
CA ARG A 102 -33.16 -6.29 26.03
C ARG A 102 -32.42 -6.30 24.70
N TRP A 103 -31.12 -6.64 24.73
CA TRP A 103 -30.27 -6.66 23.53
C TRP A 103 -30.29 -8.03 22.86
N LEU A 104 -30.17 -9.12 23.62
CA LEU A 104 -30.02 -10.47 23.06
C LEU A 104 -31.27 -11.31 23.29
N VAL A 105 -32.22 -11.16 22.37
CA VAL A 105 -33.56 -11.76 22.42
C VAL A 105 -33.54 -13.15 21.78
N ARG A 106 -34.32 -14.08 22.35
CA ARG A 106 -34.56 -15.40 21.75
C ARG A 106 -35.80 -15.32 20.87
N GLY A 107 -35.72 -15.74 19.61
CA GLY A 107 -36.85 -15.73 18.67
C GLY A 107 -36.65 -16.68 17.51
N ALA A 108 -37.74 -17.26 16.99
CA ALA A 108 -37.76 -18.15 15.81
C ALA A 108 -36.72 -19.29 15.82
N GLY A 109 -36.49 -19.94 16.97
CA GLY A 109 -35.51 -21.03 17.08
C GLY A 109 -34.04 -20.57 17.10
N GLY A 110 -33.80 -19.27 17.25
CA GLY A 110 -32.48 -18.65 17.23
C GLY A 110 -32.31 -17.52 18.23
N TYR A 111 -31.30 -16.70 17.98
CA TYR A 111 -30.98 -15.50 18.74
C TYR A 111 -30.91 -14.28 17.83
N ARG A 112 -31.37 -13.14 18.33
CA ARG A 112 -31.32 -11.87 17.63
C ARG A 112 -30.71 -10.82 18.55
N LEU A 113 -29.78 -10.06 18.00
CA LEU A 113 -29.22 -8.90 18.67
C LEU A 113 -29.96 -7.64 18.21
N GLU A 114 -30.75 -7.08 19.10
CA GLU A 114 -31.41 -5.78 18.94
C GLU A 114 -30.41 -4.71 19.34
N VAL A 115 -30.07 -3.80 18.43
CA VAL A 115 -29.18 -2.65 18.67
C VAL A 115 -29.81 -1.39 18.11
N GLU A 116 -29.57 -0.26 18.78
CA GLU A 116 -29.98 1.04 18.25
C GLU A 116 -29.13 1.37 17.01
N PRO A 117 -29.69 2.00 15.96
CA PRO A 117 -28.98 2.27 14.70
C PRO A 117 -27.65 3.02 14.90
N ASP A 118 -27.61 3.97 15.84
CA ASP A 118 -26.42 4.77 16.15
C ASP A 118 -25.46 4.08 17.12
N SER A 119 -25.80 2.89 17.63
CA SER A 119 -24.94 2.15 18.55
C SER A 119 -24.03 1.14 17.85
N LEU A 120 -24.21 0.88 16.56
CA LEU A 120 -23.39 -0.05 15.76
C LEU A 120 -22.82 0.64 14.51
N ASP A 121 -21.49 0.59 14.35
CA ASP A 121 -20.80 1.18 13.20
C ASP A 121 -21.29 0.68 11.84
N LEU A 122 -21.63 -0.60 11.71
CA LEU A 122 -22.19 -1.16 10.49
C LEU A 122 -23.56 -0.55 10.13
N LEU A 123 -24.42 -0.31 11.12
CA LEU A 123 -25.73 0.32 10.89
C LEU A 123 -25.57 1.80 10.55
N ARG A 124 -24.68 2.51 11.26
CA ARG A 124 -24.32 3.89 10.93
C ARG A 124 -23.74 4.02 9.51
N PHE A 125 -22.87 3.10 9.11
CA PHE A 125 -22.33 3.02 7.75
C PHE A 125 -23.45 2.88 6.71
N ARG A 126 -24.39 1.94 6.92
CA ARG A 126 -25.53 1.73 6.03
C ARG A 126 -26.45 2.96 5.97
N ALA A 127 -26.70 3.62 7.09
CA ALA A 127 -27.48 4.85 7.14
C ALA A 127 -26.83 5.99 6.35
N LEU A 128 -25.51 6.20 6.53
CA LEU A 128 -24.75 7.20 5.78
C LEU A 128 -24.76 6.92 4.28
N ARG A 129 -24.64 5.65 3.86
CA ARG A 129 -24.77 5.27 2.44
C ARG A 129 -26.15 5.57 1.87
N GLN A 130 -27.23 5.32 2.63
CA GLN A 130 -28.59 5.65 2.18
C GLN A 130 -28.80 7.17 2.08
N GLU A 131 -28.24 7.96 2.98
CA GLU A 131 -28.26 9.43 2.89
C GLU A 131 -27.41 9.93 1.70
N ALA A 132 -26.25 9.33 1.45
CA ALA A 132 -25.40 9.65 0.31
C ALA A 132 -26.13 9.37 -1.01
N ALA A 133 -26.78 8.22 -1.13
CA ALA A 133 -27.60 7.88 -2.28
C ALA A 133 -28.71 8.92 -2.50
N ARG A 134 -29.46 9.30 -1.46
CA ARG A 134 -30.50 10.35 -1.56
C ARG A 134 -29.92 11.70 -2.02
N SER A 135 -28.76 12.09 -1.47
CA SER A 135 -28.06 13.31 -1.87
C SER A 135 -27.61 13.30 -3.33
N ALA A 136 -27.12 12.16 -3.82
CA ALA A 136 -26.73 11.98 -5.22
C ALA A 136 -27.94 12.09 -6.17
N HIS A 137 -29.07 11.45 -5.82
CA HIS A 137 -30.32 11.56 -6.59
C HIS A 137 -30.89 12.99 -6.60
N ALA A 138 -30.64 13.77 -5.53
CA ALA A 138 -30.99 15.18 -5.45
C ALA A 138 -30.03 16.11 -6.20
N GLY A 139 -29.06 15.57 -6.96
CA GLY A 139 -28.11 16.36 -7.74
C GLY A 139 -26.97 16.98 -6.94
N SER A 140 -26.68 16.46 -5.74
CA SER A 140 -25.61 16.95 -4.85
C SER A 140 -24.48 15.90 -4.69
N PRO A 141 -23.67 15.63 -5.74
CA PRO A 141 -22.61 14.63 -5.68
C PRO A 141 -21.52 14.95 -4.66
N ALA A 142 -21.25 16.24 -4.41
CA ALA A 142 -20.31 16.67 -3.36
C ALA A 142 -20.76 16.21 -1.98
N ARG A 143 -22.03 16.49 -1.63
CA ARG A 143 -22.61 16.06 -0.35
C ARG A 143 -22.65 14.54 -0.21
N ALA A 144 -22.99 13.83 -1.28
CA ALA A 144 -22.97 12.38 -1.30
C ALA A 144 -21.55 11.82 -1.05
N THR A 145 -20.54 12.43 -1.66
CA THR A 145 -19.13 12.06 -1.47
C THR A 145 -18.67 12.29 -0.03
N GLU A 146 -19.00 13.43 0.59
CA GLU A 146 -18.67 13.71 1.99
C GLU A 146 -19.27 12.66 2.94
N LEU A 147 -20.53 12.31 2.73
CA LEU A 147 -21.23 11.29 3.52
C LEU A 147 -20.57 9.91 3.38
N LEU A 148 -20.15 9.54 2.16
CA LEU A 148 -19.40 8.30 1.94
C LEU A 148 -18.02 8.34 2.58
N ILE A 149 -17.31 9.47 2.54
CA ILE A 149 -16.03 9.64 3.25
C ILE A 149 -16.23 9.44 4.76
N GLU A 150 -17.30 10.00 5.35
CA GLU A 150 -17.63 9.75 6.76
C GLU A 150 -17.92 8.27 7.01
N ALA A 151 -18.70 7.63 6.15
CA ALA A 151 -19.03 6.22 6.26
C ALA A 151 -17.79 5.32 6.21
N LEU A 152 -16.88 5.59 5.27
CA LEU A 152 -15.64 4.84 5.08
C LEU A 152 -14.66 5.02 6.25
N ARG A 153 -14.65 6.18 6.91
CA ARG A 153 -13.81 6.40 8.11
C ARG A 153 -14.20 5.53 9.31
N LEU A 154 -15.41 4.95 9.31
CA LEU A 154 -15.81 3.99 10.34
C LEU A 154 -14.98 2.69 10.25
N TRP A 155 -14.44 2.41 9.07
CA TRP A 155 -13.66 1.22 8.76
C TRP A 155 -12.18 1.45 9.01
N ARG A 156 -11.62 0.68 9.96
CA ARG A 156 -10.19 0.76 10.31
C ARG A 156 -9.40 -0.45 9.87
N ALA A 157 -10.08 -1.55 9.60
CA ALA A 157 -9.54 -2.84 9.17
C ALA A 157 -10.67 -3.64 8.50
N PRO A 158 -10.36 -4.77 7.82
CA PRO A 158 -11.39 -5.69 7.33
C PRO A 158 -12.39 -6.10 8.41
N VAL A 159 -13.62 -6.45 8.00
CA VAL A 159 -14.68 -6.89 8.93
C VAL A 159 -14.15 -8.01 9.81
N ALA A 160 -14.35 -7.86 11.12
CA ALA A 160 -14.03 -8.89 12.10
C ALA A 160 -12.61 -9.46 11.95
N SER A 161 -11.63 -8.58 11.68
CA SER A 161 -10.23 -8.96 11.43
C SER A 161 -9.55 -9.76 12.55
N ASP A 162 -10.11 -9.74 13.76
CA ASP A 162 -9.66 -10.47 14.94
C ASP A 162 -10.37 -11.82 15.15
N ILE A 163 -11.34 -12.14 14.30
CA ILE A 163 -12.14 -13.37 14.37
C ILE A 163 -11.52 -14.46 13.48
N THR A 164 -11.70 -15.72 13.88
CA THR A 164 -11.10 -16.87 13.18
C THR A 164 -11.63 -16.99 11.74
N PRO A 165 -10.81 -17.53 10.81
CA PRO A 165 -11.20 -17.70 9.41
C PRO A 165 -12.48 -18.54 9.22
N GLU A 166 -12.72 -19.52 10.09
CA GLU A 166 -13.90 -20.40 10.03
C GLU A 166 -15.18 -19.60 10.20
N VAL A 167 -15.24 -18.73 11.23
CA VAL A 167 -16.41 -17.86 11.45
C VAL A 167 -16.54 -16.83 10.33
N ARG A 168 -15.42 -16.27 9.86
CA ARG A 168 -15.40 -15.32 8.74
C ARG A 168 -15.83 -15.92 7.40
N SER A 169 -15.80 -17.24 7.25
CA SER A 169 -16.26 -17.92 6.03
C SER A 169 -17.78 -17.82 5.85
N HIS A 170 -18.53 -17.48 6.91
CA HIS A 170 -19.97 -17.33 6.83
C HIS A 170 -20.37 -16.23 5.82
N PRO A 171 -21.35 -16.49 4.91
CA PRO A 171 -21.67 -15.58 3.80
C PRO A 171 -21.98 -14.13 4.19
N ALA A 172 -22.47 -13.93 5.42
CA ALA A 172 -22.77 -12.60 5.94
C ALA A 172 -21.54 -11.68 6.05
N PHE A 173 -20.36 -12.22 6.41
CA PHE A 173 -19.13 -11.42 6.47
C PHE A 173 -18.71 -10.99 5.07
N THR A 174 -18.72 -11.93 4.11
CA THR A 174 -18.45 -11.65 2.69
C THR A 174 -19.42 -10.64 2.10
N ALA A 175 -20.70 -10.68 2.47
CA ALA A 175 -21.69 -9.70 2.02
C ALA A 175 -21.34 -8.29 2.52
N VAL A 176 -20.93 -8.15 3.78
CA VAL A 176 -20.52 -6.87 4.36
C VAL A 176 -19.20 -6.36 3.78
N ASP A 177 -18.23 -7.24 3.50
CA ASP A 177 -17.00 -6.89 2.76
C ASP A 177 -17.34 -6.34 1.36
N ARG A 178 -18.30 -6.96 0.66
CA ARG A 178 -18.79 -6.46 -0.64
C ARG A 178 -19.52 -5.13 -0.52
N GLU A 179 -20.31 -4.92 0.54
CA GLU A 179 -20.95 -3.64 0.81
C GLU A 179 -19.90 -2.52 0.97
N TYR A 180 -18.84 -2.78 1.73
CA TYR A 180 -17.72 -1.84 1.89
C TYR A 180 -17.03 -1.54 0.56
N LEU A 181 -16.65 -2.58 -0.19
CA LEU A 181 -15.98 -2.42 -1.48
C LEU A 181 -16.85 -1.65 -2.49
N SER A 182 -18.16 -1.90 -2.52
CA SER A 182 -19.12 -1.14 -3.32
C SER A 182 -19.14 0.34 -2.92
N ALA A 183 -19.15 0.64 -1.62
CA ALA A 183 -19.14 2.03 -1.13
C ALA A 183 -17.85 2.77 -1.50
N VAL A 184 -16.70 2.08 -1.48
CA VAL A 184 -15.41 2.66 -1.91
C VAL A 184 -15.45 3.02 -3.40
N LYS A 185 -15.95 2.10 -4.24
CA LYS A 185 -16.08 2.34 -5.69
C LYS A 185 -17.06 3.49 -5.98
N GLU A 186 -18.19 3.52 -5.30
CA GLU A 186 -19.20 4.58 -5.38
C GLU A 186 -18.63 5.95 -4.97
N ALA A 187 -17.89 6.01 -3.86
CA ALA A 187 -17.25 7.23 -3.39
C ALA A 187 -16.24 7.78 -4.41
N ALA A 188 -15.49 6.91 -5.07
CA ALA A 188 -14.54 7.29 -6.11
C ALA A 188 -15.26 7.87 -7.33
N ASP A 189 -16.32 7.21 -7.79
CA ASP A 189 -17.09 7.65 -8.96
C ASP A 189 -17.75 9.02 -8.69
N LEU A 190 -18.35 9.20 -7.50
CA LEU A 190 -18.96 10.47 -7.11
C LEU A 190 -17.92 11.58 -6.92
N ALA A 191 -16.76 11.29 -6.31
CA ALA A 191 -15.69 12.27 -6.14
C ALA A 191 -15.20 12.82 -7.48
N LEU A 192 -15.08 11.97 -8.50
CA LEU A 192 -14.68 12.39 -9.85
C LEU A 192 -15.70 13.33 -10.52
N THR A 193 -16.97 13.26 -10.13
CA THR A 193 -18.03 14.17 -10.60
C THR A 193 -18.15 15.44 -9.76
N ALA A 194 -17.88 15.35 -8.45
CA ALA A 194 -18.01 16.46 -7.52
C ALA A 194 -16.86 17.46 -7.59
N GLY A 195 -15.66 16.98 -7.97
CA GLY A 195 -14.46 17.80 -8.14
C GLY A 195 -13.24 17.22 -7.40
N PRO A 196 -12.03 17.66 -7.78
CA PRO A 196 -10.77 17.06 -7.33
C PRO A 196 -10.51 17.20 -5.83
N GLU A 197 -11.08 18.21 -5.17
CA GLU A 197 -10.91 18.48 -3.73
C GLU A 197 -11.35 17.30 -2.84
N LEU A 198 -12.45 16.65 -3.22
CA LEU A 198 -13.00 15.52 -2.46
C LEU A 198 -12.29 14.19 -2.80
N GLY A 199 -11.60 14.11 -3.95
CA GLY A 199 -10.85 12.93 -4.37
C GLY A 199 -9.78 12.53 -3.35
N ALA A 200 -9.08 13.50 -2.76
CA ALA A 200 -8.06 13.26 -1.74
C ALA A 200 -8.62 12.56 -0.49
N GLY A 201 -9.87 12.87 -0.12
CA GLY A 201 -10.54 12.25 1.03
C GLY A 201 -10.88 10.77 0.83
N VAL A 202 -11.01 10.32 -0.43
CA VAL A 202 -11.34 8.94 -0.80
C VAL A 202 -10.10 8.07 -1.00
N LEU A 203 -8.94 8.66 -1.33
CA LEU A 203 -7.69 7.95 -1.63
C LEU A 203 -7.26 6.96 -0.53
N VAL A 204 -7.45 7.31 0.75
CA VAL A 204 -7.06 6.42 1.86
C VAL A 204 -7.85 5.10 1.80
N ALA A 205 -9.17 5.17 1.65
CA ALA A 205 -10.03 4.00 1.56
C ALA A 205 -9.78 3.20 0.27
N LEU A 206 -9.55 3.88 -0.85
CA LEU A 206 -9.19 3.24 -2.13
C LEU A 206 -7.87 2.46 -2.04
N ARG A 207 -6.80 3.07 -1.52
CA ARG A 207 -5.50 2.39 -1.36
C ARG A 207 -5.61 1.17 -0.43
N GLN A 208 -6.35 1.31 0.67
CA GLN A 208 -6.60 0.20 1.59
C GLN A 208 -7.38 -0.94 0.94
N ALA A 209 -8.44 -0.63 0.19
CA ALA A 209 -9.21 -1.64 -0.53
C ALA A 209 -8.38 -2.29 -1.65
N ALA A 210 -7.57 -1.51 -2.39
CA ALA A 210 -6.73 -2.01 -3.47
C ALA A 210 -5.65 -2.98 -2.98
N ALA A 211 -5.08 -2.73 -1.80
CA ALA A 211 -4.14 -3.66 -1.15
C ALA A 211 -4.81 -4.99 -0.75
N GLN A 212 -6.08 -4.96 -0.37
CA GLN A 212 -6.85 -6.15 0.02
C GLN A 212 -7.41 -6.92 -1.18
N HIS A 213 -7.64 -6.23 -2.30
CA HIS A 213 -8.20 -6.79 -3.53
C HIS A 213 -7.26 -6.53 -4.71
N PRO A 214 -6.06 -7.14 -4.72
CA PRO A 214 -5.01 -6.82 -5.68
C PRO A 214 -5.38 -7.12 -7.14
N LEU A 215 -6.34 -8.01 -7.39
CA LEU A 215 -6.78 -8.41 -8.73
C LEU A 215 -8.12 -7.77 -9.14
N ASP A 216 -8.68 -6.84 -8.35
CA ASP A 216 -9.91 -6.14 -8.71
C ASP A 216 -9.61 -4.95 -9.65
N GLU A 217 -9.61 -5.23 -10.95
CA GLU A 217 -9.29 -4.24 -11.99
C GLU A 217 -10.19 -2.99 -11.92
N ALA A 218 -11.47 -3.15 -11.61
CA ALA A 218 -12.44 -2.07 -11.54
C ALA A 218 -12.16 -1.11 -10.36
N LEU A 219 -11.65 -1.65 -9.25
CA LEU A 219 -11.20 -0.86 -8.11
C LEU A 219 -9.92 -0.09 -8.45
N HIS A 220 -8.94 -0.75 -9.07
CA HIS A 220 -7.67 -0.13 -9.46
C HIS A 220 -7.85 0.94 -10.54
N ALA A 221 -8.75 0.71 -11.50
CA ALA A 221 -9.10 1.70 -12.51
C ALA A 221 -9.57 3.02 -11.88
N ARG A 222 -10.41 2.94 -10.84
CA ARG A 222 -10.86 4.12 -10.08
C ARG A 222 -9.72 4.77 -9.30
N LEU A 223 -8.88 3.98 -8.63
CA LEU A 223 -7.72 4.51 -7.91
C LEU A 223 -6.75 5.26 -8.86
N ILE A 224 -6.45 4.72 -10.04
CA ILE A 224 -5.63 5.36 -11.08
C ILE A 224 -6.19 6.72 -11.47
N VAL A 225 -7.50 6.80 -11.74
CA VAL A 225 -8.13 8.06 -12.16
C VAL A 225 -8.17 9.08 -11.02
N VAL A 226 -8.50 8.66 -9.79
CA VAL A 226 -8.53 9.56 -8.63
C VAL A 226 -7.12 10.06 -8.26
N LEU A 227 -6.09 9.21 -8.35
CA LEU A 227 -4.70 9.64 -8.18
C LEU A 227 -4.32 10.72 -9.20
N ALA A 228 -4.64 10.51 -10.48
CA ALA A 228 -4.35 11.49 -11.51
C ALA A 228 -5.13 12.80 -11.32
N SER A 229 -6.42 12.75 -10.94
CA SER A 229 -7.23 13.95 -10.70
C SER A 229 -6.75 14.78 -9.51
N THR A 230 -6.07 14.14 -8.55
CA THR A 230 -5.54 14.78 -7.34
C THR A 230 -4.07 15.19 -7.45
N GLY A 231 -3.48 15.09 -8.65
CA GLY A 231 -2.10 15.53 -8.94
C GLY A 231 -1.04 14.44 -8.84
N TYR A 232 -1.40 13.19 -8.50
CA TYR A 232 -0.48 12.05 -8.40
C TYR A 232 -0.40 11.25 -9.70
N GLN A 233 -0.19 11.93 -10.84
CA GLN A 233 -0.18 11.29 -12.16
C GLN A 233 0.91 10.22 -12.30
N ALA A 234 2.13 10.48 -11.80
CA ALA A 234 3.22 9.51 -11.86
C ALA A 234 2.90 8.23 -11.09
N GLU A 235 2.29 8.35 -9.90
CA GLU A 235 1.84 7.21 -9.10
C GLU A 235 0.73 6.42 -9.80
N ALA A 236 -0.20 7.11 -10.47
CA ALA A 236 -1.27 6.48 -11.25
C ALA A 236 -0.73 5.61 -12.41
N LEU A 237 0.25 6.12 -13.16
CA LEU A 237 0.89 5.39 -14.25
C LEU A 237 1.72 4.21 -13.74
N ASP A 238 2.40 4.38 -12.61
CA ASP A 238 3.18 3.31 -12.00
C ASP A 238 2.30 2.16 -11.48
N LEU A 239 1.17 2.50 -10.85
CA LEU A 239 0.17 1.54 -10.42
C LEU A 239 -0.38 0.72 -11.59
N TYR A 240 -0.69 1.35 -12.73
CA TYR A 240 -1.13 0.62 -13.93
C TYR A 240 -0.06 -0.35 -14.43
N ARG A 241 1.20 0.07 -14.51
CA ARG A 241 2.31 -0.80 -14.95
C ARG A 241 2.48 -2.00 -14.02
N THR A 242 2.46 -1.77 -12.71
CA THR A 242 2.57 -2.81 -11.69
C THR A 242 1.42 -3.80 -11.78
N LEU A 243 0.18 -3.32 -11.91
CA LEU A 243 -0.99 -4.17 -12.01
C LEU A 243 -1.01 -4.98 -13.31
N ARG A 244 -0.62 -4.37 -14.44
CA ARG A 244 -0.50 -5.09 -15.72
C ARG A 244 0.52 -6.21 -15.64
N ALA A 245 1.71 -5.95 -15.10
CA ALA A 245 2.73 -6.98 -14.92
C ALA A 245 2.17 -8.15 -14.09
N ARG A 246 1.50 -7.84 -12.98
CA ARG A 246 0.88 -8.84 -12.12
C ARG A 246 -0.24 -9.64 -12.82
N LEU A 247 -1.13 -9.02 -13.59
CA LEU A 247 -2.18 -9.74 -14.32
C LEU A 247 -1.61 -10.71 -15.35
N VAL A 248 -0.55 -10.29 -16.04
CA VAL A 248 0.15 -11.13 -17.02
C VAL A 248 0.90 -12.28 -16.33
N GLU A 249 1.58 -12.01 -15.21
CA GLU A 249 2.35 -13.00 -14.46
C GLU A 249 1.47 -14.00 -13.70
N ASP A 250 0.50 -13.52 -12.91
CA ASP A 250 -0.32 -14.35 -12.02
C ASP A 250 -1.43 -15.08 -12.79
N LEU A 251 -2.00 -14.46 -13.83
CA LEU A 251 -3.20 -14.96 -14.54
C LEU A 251 -2.99 -15.21 -16.03
N GLY A 252 -1.89 -14.74 -16.64
CA GLY A 252 -1.70 -14.81 -18.09
C GLY A 252 -2.67 -13.92 -18.88
N LEU A 253 -3.25 -12.91 -18.24
CA LEU A 253 -4.27 -12.03 -18.82
C LEU A 253 -3.73 -10.62 -19.03
N GLU A 254 -4.10 -10.00 -20.15
CA GLU A 254 -3.89 -8.55 -20.34
C GLU A 254 -4.98 -7.74 -19.61
N PRO A 255 -4.70 -6.47 -19.24
CA PRO A 255 -5.67 -5.59 -18.61
C PRO A 255 -6.99 -5.49 -19.37
N GLY A 256 -8.08 -5.63 -18.64
CA GLY A 256 -9.44 -5.45 -19.10
C GLY A 256 -9.73 -4.03 -19.60
N PRO A 257 -10.89 -3.83 -20.24
CA PRO A 257 -11.24 -2.55 -20.87
C PRO A 257 -11.30 -1.40 -19.88
N GLU A 258 -11.87 -1.60 -18.69
CA GLU A 258 -11.99 -0.54 -17.67
C GLU A 258 -10.62 0.00 -17.23
N LEU A 259 -9.67 -0.91 -16.98
CA LEU A 259 -8.32 -0.56 -16.55
C LEU A 259 -7.52 0.11 -17.68
N ARG A 260 -7.66 -0.36 -18.91
CA ARG A 260 -7.07 0.29 -20.10
C ARG A 260 -7.65 1.69 -20.34
N SER A 261 -8.96 1.86 -20.20
CA SER A 261 -9.60 3.17 -20.33
C SER A 261 -9.15 4.14 -19.25
N ALA A 262 -8.98 3.70 -18.01
CA ALA A 262 -8.40 4.52 -16.94
C ALA A 262 -6.99 5.01 -17.32
N HIS A 263 -6.12 4.13 -17.78
CA HIS A 263 -4.76 4.48 -18.22
C HIS A 263 -4.76 5.49 -19.38
N GLN A 264 -5.60 5.28 -20.40
CA GLN A 264 -5.74 6.22 -21.53
C GLN A 264 -6.19 7.61 -21.06
N ARG A 265 -7.14 7.69 -20.12
CA ARG A 265 -7.59 8.97 -19.56
C ARG A 265 -6.45 9.73 -18.89
N VAL A 266 -5.59 9.03 -18.16
CA VAL A 266 -4.40 9.62 -17.52
C VAL A 266 -3.36 10.08 -18.54
N LEU A 267 -3.12 9.32 -19.61
CA LEU A 267 -2.17 9.70 -20.67
C LEU A 267 -2.62 10.93 -21.46
N HIS A 268 -3.92 11.03 -21.76
CA HIS A 268 -4.48 12.12 -22.55
C HIS A 268 -4.88 13.35 -21.73
N GLN A 269 -4.59 13.36 -20.42
CA GLN A 269 -4.98 14.43 -19.49
C GLN A 269 -6.47 14.78 -19.53
N THR A 270 -7.32 13.80 -19.85
CA THR A 270 -8.80 13.97 -19.88
C THR A 270 -9.42 13.81 -18.50
N VAL A 271 -8.60 13.84 -17.46
CA VAL A 271 -9.00 13.87 -16.05
C VAL A 271 -8.86 15.32 -15.58
N PRO A 272 -9.90 15.94 -14.99
CA PRO A 272 -9.79 17.27 -14.42
C PRO A 272 -8.67 17.28 -13.37
N SER A 273 -7.53 17.91 -13.70
CA SER A 273 -6.37 18.03 -12.81
C SER A 273 -6.22 19.49 -12.40
N HIS A 274 -6.02 19.73 -11.10
CA HIS A 274 -5.73 21.07 -10.58
C HIS A 274 -4.23 21.32 -10.39
N ALA A 275 -3.35 20.42 -10.86
CA ALA A 275 -1.91 20.68 -10.85
C ALA A 275 -1.50 21.54 -12.06
N ALA A 276 -1.98 22.78 -12.10
CA ALA A 276 -1.33 23.86 -12.83
C ALA A 276 -0.69 24.79 -11.79
N PRO A 277 0.59 25.21 -11.94
CA PRO A 277 1.05 26.41 -11.24
C PRO A 277 0.11 27.57 -11.61
N PRO A 278 -0.20 28.50 -10.69
CA PRO A 278 -1.04 29.64 -11.04
C PRO A 278 -0.38 30.38 -12.20
N ALA A 279 -1.07 30.40 -13.35
CA ALA A 279 -0.75 31.32 -14.41
C ALA A 279 -0.83 32.72 -13.79
N VAL A 280 0.33 33.37 -13.70
CA VAL A 280 0.42 34.79 -13.41
C VAL A 280 -0.44 35.50 -14.47
N PRO A 281 -1.36 36.41 -14.09
CA PRO A 281 -2.11 37.17 -15.09
C PRO A 281 -1.12 38.01 -15.88
N GLU A 282 -0.97 37.73 -17.18
CA GLU A 282 -0.33 38.68 -18.09
C GLU A 282 -1.30 39.85 -18.28
N GLU A 283 -1.08 40.91 -17.51
CA GLU A 283 -1.53 42.25 -17.85
C GLU A 283 -0.60 42.84 -18.92
N GLY A 284 -1.19 43.24 -20.04
CA GLY A 284 -0.74 44.42 -20.80
C GLY A 284 0.02 44.15 -22.10
N ASP A 285 -0.64 44.50 -23.21
CA ASP A 285 -0.05 44.69 -24.54
C ASP A 285 1.25 45.52 -24.53
N PRO A 286 2.22 45.25 -25.42
CA PRO A 286 3.19 46.25 -25.84
C PRO A 286 2.92 46.70 -27.28
N GLU A 287 2.70 48.01 -27.46
CA GLU A 287 2.86 48.68 -28.75
C GLU A 287 4.33 48.67 -29.20
N PRO A 288 4.60 48.75 -30.53
CA PRO A 288 5.93 48.67 -31.09
C PRO A 288 6.62 50.05 -31.11
N GLY A 289 7.83 50.11 -30.56
CA GLY A 289 8.74 51.25 -30.67
C GLY A 289 10.15 50.80 -31.01
N GLU A 290 10.63 51.21 -32.17
CA GLU A 290 12.01 51.08 -32.64
C GLU A 290 12.98 51.89 -31.77
N GLU A 291 14.16 51.34 -31.45
CA GLU A 291 15.48 51.82 -31.91
C GLU A 291 16.65 51.23 -31.08
N ALA A 292 17.62 50.73 -31.84
CA ALA A 292 19.06 50.74 -31.64
C ALA A 292 19.68 50.69 -30.22
N GLY A 293 20.57 49.72 -30.03
CA GLY A 293 21.87 50.01 -29.42
C GLY A 293 22.41 49.01 -28.41
N THR A 294 23.52 48.38 -28.82
CA THR A 294 24.69 48.10 -27.96
C THR A 294 24.70 46.79 -27.18
N SER A 295 25.43 45.85 -27.77
CA SER A 295 26.16 44.76 -27.14
C SER A 295 26.95 45.21 -25.90
N VAL A 296 26.72 44.54 -24.78
CA VAL A 296 27.75 44.32 -23.76
C VAL A 296 27.70 42.86 -23.35
N ALA A 297 28.76 42.14 -23.72
CA ALA A 297 29.11 40.86 -23.15
C ALA A 297 29.32 41.00 -21.64
N ALA A 298 28.56 40.26 -20.86
CA ALA A 298 28.83 40.04 -19.44
C ALA A 298 28.97 38.54 -19.22
N GLU A 299 30.23 38.14 -19.15
CA GLU A 299 30.74 36.83 -18.77
C GLU A 299 30.32 36.55 -17.32
N GLY A 300 29.28 35.74 -17.14
CA GLY A 300 28.86 35.22 -15.84
C GLY A 300 29.64 33.94 -15.51
N PRO A 301 30.04 33.73 -14.24
CA PRO A 301 30.84 32.57 -13.85
C PRO A 301 30.08 31.25 -14.10
N PRO A 302 30.78 30.13 -14.35
CA PRO A 302 30.12 28.86 -14.59
C PRO A 302 29.36 28.44 -13.33
N SER A 303 28.04 28.49 -13.39
CA SER A 303 27.17 27.82 -12.42
C SER A 303 27.47 26.32 -12.50
N THR A 304 28.33 25.83 -11.60
CA THR A 304 28.41 24.40 -11.28
C THR A 304 27.03 23.98 -10.79
N THR A 305 26.26 23.35 -11.68
CA THR A 305 25.04 22.64 -11.33
C THR A 305 25.42 21.55 -10.34
N ALA A 306 25.17 21.81 -9.05
CA ALA A 306 25.33 20.82 -8.00
C ALA A 306 24.42 19.63 -8.34
N THR A 307 25.02 18.56 -8.85
CA THR A 307 24.31 17.36 -9.28
C THR A 307 23.82 16.67 -8.01
N VAL A 308 22.50 16.63 -7.82
CA VAL A 308 21.89 15.92 -6.68
C VAL A 308 22.28 14.44 -6.79
N PRO A 309 22.84 13.83 -5.73
CA PRO A 309 23.23 12.42 -5.78
C PRO A 309 21.99 11.54 -5.99
N PRO A 310 22.06 10.50 -6.83
CA PRO A 310 20.92 9.64 -7.11
C PRO A 310 20.52 8.84 -5.87
N ALA A 311 19.21 8.74 -5.60
CA ALA A 311 18.64 7.95 -4.50
C ALA A 311 17.57 7.01 -5.06
N GLN A 312 17.99 5.92 -5.69
CA GLN A 312 17.12 5.05 -6.50
C GLN A 312 16.76 3.73 -5.81
N LEU A 313 16.97 3.60 -4.50
CA LEU A 313 16.59 2.39 -3.78
C LEU A 313 15.05 2.24 -3.77
N PRO A 314 14.50 1.04 -4.06
CA PRO A 314 13.09 0.76 -3.83
C PRO A 314 12.70 1.02 -2.37
N PRO A 315 11.43 1.34 -2.05
CA PRO A 315 11.02 1.62 -0.67
C PRO A 315 11.37 0.50 0.31
N ASP A 316 11.86 0.87 1.50
CA ASP A 316 12.08 -0.10 2.57
C ASP A 316 10.75 -0.55 3.21
N LEU A 317 10.75 -1.74 3.81
CA LEU A 317 9.62 -2.24 4.58
C LEU A 317 9.68 -1.69 6.02
N ALA A 318 8.61 -1.03 6.46
CA ALA A 318 8.48 -0.51 7.82
C ALA A 318 8.56 -1.60 8.92
N VAL A 319 8.32 -2.87 8.55
CA VAL A 319 8.41 -4.03 9.45
C VAL A 319 9.19 -5.15 8.74
N PHE A 320 10.46 -5.32 9.10
CA PHE A 320 11.30 -6.43 8.65
C PHE A 320 11.45 -7.46 9.77
N THR A 321 10.94 -8.68 9.57
CA THR A 321 10.97 -9.75 10.59
C THR A 321 11.70 -10.99 10.09
N GLY A 322 12.43 -11.65 10.97
CA GLY A 322 13.33 -12.75 10.61
C GLY A 322 14.68 -12.29 10.03
N ARG A 323 15.57 -13.23 9.67
CA ARG A 323 16.84 -13.00 8.93
C ARG A 323 17.91 -12.11 9.59
N ARG A 324 17.90 -11.96 10.92
CA ARG A 324 18.90 -11.15 11.66
C ARG A 324 20.34 -11.66 11.47
N ARG A 325 20.54 -12.97 11.31
CA ARG A 325 21.88 -13.58 11.14
C ARG A 325 22.46 -13.26 9.76
N GLU A 326 21.64 -13.36 8.73
CA GLU A 326 22.00 -13.05 7.34
C GLU A 326 22.28 -11.56 7.16
N LEU A 327 21.47 -10.68 7.77
CA LEU A 327 21.77 -9.24 7.82
C LEU A 327 23.10 -8.95 8.53
N ALA A 328 23.39 -9.62 9.64
CA ALA A 328 24.66 -9.45 10.35
C ALA A 328 25.86 -9.90 9.50
N GLN A 329 25.70 -10.98 8.72
CA GLN A 329 26.73 -11.46 7.79
C GLN A 329 27.01 -10.45 6.67
N VAL A 330 25.98 -9.90 6.02
CA VAL A 330 26.18 -8.90 4.94
C VAL A 330 26.75 -7.60 5.51
N LYS A 331 26.37 -7.19 6.73
CA LYS A 331 26.98 -6.04 7.41
C LYS A 331 28.46 -6.22 7.72
N ALA A 332 28.88 -7.43 8.11
CA ALA A 332 30.27 -7.73 8.44
C ALA A 332 31.20 -7.71 7.21
N LEU A 333 30.65 -7.75 5.99
CA LEU A 333 31.41 -7.65 4.74
C LEU A 333 31.79 -6.21 4.37
N LEU A 334 31.18 -5.21 5.00
CA LEU A 334 31.57 -3.81 4.80
C LEU A 334 32.74 -3.45 5.74
N PRO A 335 33.83 -2.85 5.22
CA PRO A 335 34.96 -2.40 6.05
C PRO A 335 34.53 -1.40 7.12
N ALA A 336 35.33 -1.20 8.16
CA ALA A 336 35.01 -0.23 9.21
C ALA A 336 34.94 1.21 8.64
N PRO A 337 34.17 2.13 9.25
CA PRO A 337 33.97 3.49 8.73
C PRO A 337 35.26 4.31 8.51
N GLU A 338 36.34 3.94 9.21
CA GLU A 338 37.61 4.68 9.24
C GLU A 338 38.69 4.07 8.33
N GLU A 339 38.49 2.87 7.79
CA GLU A 339 39.43 2.23 6.88
C GLU A 339 39.16 2.67 5.43
N ARG A 340 40.19 3.17 4.74
CA ARG A 340 40.12 3.46 3.31
C ARG A 340 40.10 2.14 2.54
N PRO A 341 38.98 1.71 1.93
CA PRO A 341 38.98 0.51 1.11
C PRO A 341 39.68 0.84 -0.20
N SER A 342 40.73 0.11 -0.54
CA SER A 342 41.45 0.19 -1.81
C SER A 342 40.85 -0.71 -2.90
N MET A 343 39.76 -1.43 -2.60
CA MET A 343 39.16 -2.42 -3.50
C MET A 343 37.63 -2.29 -3.59
N VAL A 344 37.08 -2.67 -4.75
CA VAL A 344 35.64 -2.85 -4.99
C VAL A 344 35.16 -4.05 -4.18
N VAL A 345 34.14 -3.87 -3.33
CA VAL A 345 33.55 -4.97 -2.54
C VAL A 345 32.30 -5.46 -3.27
N ILE A 346 32.34 -6.68 -3.80
CA ILE A 346 31.17 -7.35 -4.39
C ILE A 346 30.67 -8.41 -3.41
N SER A 347 29.45 -8.24 -2.92
CA SER A 347 28.76 -9.21 -2.06
C SER A 347 27.59 -9.84 -2.82
N ALA A 348 27.47 -11.16 -2.82
CA ALA A 348 26.38 -11.87 -3.47
C ALA A 348 25.45 -12.54 -2.45
N ILE A 349 24.15 -12.34 -2.59
CA ILE A 349 23.09 -12.99 -1.81
C ILE A 349 22.43 -14.03 -2.71
N GLY A 350 22.72 -15.31 -2.47
CA GLY A 350 22.17 -16.45 -3.21
C GLY A 350 21.10 -17.22 -2.43
N GLY A 351 20.18 -17.91 -3.11
CA GLY A 351 19.15 -18.74 -2.48
C GLY A 351 18.03 -19.18 -3.42
N MET A 352 16.99 -19.84 -2.92
CA MET A 352 15.82 -20.22 -3.75
C MET A 352 14.96 -19.02 -4.15
N VAL A 353 14.25 -19.12 -5.28
CA VAL A 353 13.31 -18.10 -5.76
C VAL A 353 12.19 -17.88 -4.73
N GLY A 354 11.70 -16.64 -4.60
CA GLY A 354 10.58 -16.31 -3.69
C GLY A 354 10.92 -16.22 -2.20
N ILE A 355 12.17 -16.46 -1.79
CA ILE A 355 12.58 -16.47 -0.37
C ILE A 355 12.85 -15.07 0.22
N GLY A 356 12.64 -13.99 -0.55
CA GLY A 356 12.82 -12.61 -0.10
C GLY A 356 14.25 -12.05 -0.18
N LYS A 357 15.07 -12.51 -1.15
CA LYS A 357 16.45 -12.00 -1.34
C LYS A 357 16.50 -10.52 -1.73
N THR A 358 15.66 -10.12 -2.67
CA THR A 358 15.50 -8.71 -3.06
C THR A 358 15.09 -7.86 -1.85
N THR A 359 14.13 -8.34 -1.05
CA THR A 359 13.70 -7.67 0.18
C THR A 359 14.85 -7.52 1.19
N LEU A 360 15.68 -8.54 1.36
CA LEU A 360 16.87 -8.49 2.22
C LEU A 360 17.93 -7.49 1.70
N ALA A 361 18.17 -7.47 0.39
CA ALA A 361 19.14 -6.60 -0.24
C ALA A 361 18.73 -5.12 -0.18
N VAL A 362 17.47 -4.82 -0.48
CA VAL A 362 16.91 -3.46 -0.36
C VAL A 362 16.94 -3.00 1.11
N HIS A 363 16.50 -3.85 2.04
CA HIS A 363 16.52 -3.52 3.47
C HIS A 363 17.94 -3.24 4.01
N TRP A 364 18.93 -4.02 3.57
CA TRP A 364 20.33 -3.75 3.89
C TRP A 364 20.83 -2.45 3.23
N ALA A 365 20.45 -2.19 1.97
CA ALA A 365 20.87 -1.00 1.24
C ALA A 365 20.40 0.28 1.93
N HIS A 366 19.17 0.31 2.46
CA HIS A 366 18.68 1.42 3.29
C HIS A 366 19.48 1.62 4.58
N GLN A 367 19.93 0.53 5.23
CA GLN A 367 20.77 0.63 6.43
C GLN A 367 22.21 1.06 6.15
N ALA A 368 22.69 0.86 4.92
CA ALA A 368 24.04 1.23 4.50
C ALA A 368 24.08 2.57 3.75
N ALA A 369 22.92 3.13 3.38
CA ALA A 369 22.75 4.36 2.58
C ALA A 369 23.63 5.52 3.06
N ASP A 370 23.67 5.78 4.37
CA ASP A 370 24.45 6.87 4.99
C ASP A 370 25.96 6.78 4.73
N ARG A 371 26.46 5.59 4.37
CA ARG A 371 27.88 5.36 4.07
C ARG A 371 28.27 5.70 2.63
N PHE A 372 27.27 5.94 1.77
CA PHE A 372 27.42 6.20 0.33
C PHE A 372 26.77 7.55 -0.02
N PRO A 373 27.39 8.68 0.39
CA PRO A 373 26.79 10.01 0.20
C PRO A 373 26.72 10.46 -1.26
N ASP A 374 27.49 9.82 -2.15
CA ASP A 374 27.59 10.22 -3.54
C ASP A 374 26.56 9.53 -4.44
N GLY A 375 25.74 8.63 -3.88
CA GLY A 375 24.56 8.08 -4.53
C GLY A 375 24.28 6.60 -4.24
N GLN A 376 23.04 6.20 -4.50
CA GLN A 376 22.54 4.83 -4.42
C GLN A 376 21.78 4.50 -5.70
N LEU A 377 22.21 3.44 -6.38
CA LEU A 377 21.66 2.98 -7.66
C LEU A 377 21.09 1.58 -7.50
N TYR A 378 19.94 1.34 -8.11
CA TYR A 378 19.29 0.04 -8.16
C TYR A 378 18.97 -0.31 -9.62
N VAL A 379 19.26 -1.54 -10.02
CA VAL A 379 18.85 -2.07 -11.33
C VAL A 379 18.42 -3.52 -11.20
N ASP A 380 17.33 -3.86 -11.88
CA ASP A 380 16.90 -5.24 -12.09
C ASP A 380 17.47 -5.72 -13.43
N LEU A 381 18.39 -6.68 -13.39
CA LEU A 381 19.07 -7.25 -14.56
C LEU A 381 18.18 -8.20 -15.36
N ARG A 382 16.96 -8.51 -14.89
CA ARG A 382 15.95 -9.33 -15.58
C ARG A 382 16.44 -10.73 -15.97
N GLY A 383 17.41 -11.28 -15.24
CA GLY A 383 18.07 -12.54 -15.56
C GLY A 383 17.19 -13.79 -15.50
N PHE A 384 15.99 -13.69 -14.92
CA PHE A 384 15.02 -14.79 -14.83
C PHE A 384 13.62 -14.38 -15.35
N HIS A 385 13.52 -13.32 -16.14
CA HIS A 385 12.24 -12.86 -16.69
C HIS A 385 11.76 -13.80 -17.82
N PRO A 386 10.48 -14.25 -17.83
CA PRO A 386 9.98 -15.26 -18.76
C PRO A 386 9.95 -14.83 -20.25
N THR A 387 10.15 -13.54 -20.54
CA THR A 387 10.27 -13.01 -21.93
C THR A 387 11.68 -13.13 -22.52
N GLY A 388 12.68 -13.60 -21.77
CA GLY A 388 14.03 -13.87 -22.28
C GLY A 388 14.92 -12.66 -22.58
N THR A 389 14.43 -11.42 -22.41
CA THR A 389 15.22 -10.20 -22.62
C THR A 389 15.95 -9.81 -21.33
N ILE A 390 17.13 -10.39 -21.14
CA ILE A 390 18.09 -10.00 -20.11
C ILE A 390 18.55 -8.57 -20.43
N MET A 391 18.65 -7.71 -19.41
CA MET A 391 19.18 -6.36 -19.60
C MET A 391 20.64 -6.45 -20.04
N SER A 392 20.99 -5.82 -21.15
CA SER A 392 22.37 -5.79 -21.60
C SER A 392 23.23 -4.89 -20.69
N PRO A 393 24.55 -5.17 -20.57
CA PRO A 393 25.44 -4.29 -19.80
C PRO A 393 25.43 -2.82 -20.25
N GLY A 394 25.21 -2.57 -21.55
CA GLY A 394 25.13 -1.21 -22.09
C GLY A 394 23.87 -0.47 -21.67
N GLU A 395 22.73 -1.14 -21.62
CA GLU A 395 21.47 -0.57 -21.11
C GLU A 395 21.57 -0.25 -19.60
N ALA A 396 22.19 -1.13 -18.82
CA ALA A 396 22.40 -0.92 -17.39
C ALA A 396 23.32 0.28 -17.12
N ILE A 397 24.47 0.37 -17.81
CA ILE A 397 25.40 1.49 -17.67
C ILE A 397 24.77 2.79 -18.17
N GLY A 398 24.03 2.76 -19.28
CA GLY A 398 23.28 3.91 -19.80
C GLY A 398 22.34 4.50 -18.75
N THR A 399 21.56 3.64 -18.07
CA THR A 399 20.64 4.06 -16.99
C THR A 399 21.40 4.70 -15.82
N PHE A 400 22.58 4.18 -15.47
CA PHE A 400 23.41 4.78 -14.42
C PHE A 400 24.02 6.14 -14.82
N LEU A 401 24.43 6.29 -16.08
CA LEU A 401 24.93 7.57 -16.61
C LEU A 401 23.84 8.64 -16.58
N GLU A 402 22.61 8.30 -16.98
CA GLU A 402 21.44 9.18 -16.87
C GLU A 402 21.16 9.55 -15.40
N ALA A 403 21.25 8.59 -14.48
CA ALA A 403 21.07 8.82 -13.05
C ALA A 403 22.10 9.80 -12.45
N PHE A 404 23.31 9.88 -13.01
CA PHE A 404 24.32 10.86 -12.64
C PHE A 404 24.19 12.19 -13.39
N GLY A 405 23.09 12.40 -14.13
CA GLY A 405 22.79 13.64 -14.83
C GLY A 405 23.54 13.80 -16.16
N VAL A 406 24.08 12.72 -16.74
CA VAL A 406 24.64 12.76 -18.10
C VAL A 406 23.49 12.87 -19.09
N PRO A 407 23.41 13.93 -19.90
CA PRO A 407 22.36 14.05 -20.91
C PRO A 407 22.45 12.91 -21.94
N THR A 408 21.31 12.40 -22.40
CA THR A 408 21.21 11.26 -23.33
C THR A 408 22.06 11.42 -24.60
N HIS A 409 22.15 12.64 -25.15
CA HIS A 409 22.98 12.94 -26.32
C HIS A 409 24.50 12.88 -26.07
N ARG A 410 24.94 12.84 -24.81
CA ARG A 410 26.35 12.69 -24.42
C ARG A 410 26.72 11.26 -24.02
N ILE A 411 25.75 10.33 -24.00
CA ILE A 411 26.01 8.93 -23.69
C ILE A 411 26.53 8.25 -24.96
N PRO A 412 27.76 7.69 -24.95
CA PRO A 412 28.30 6.99 -26.10
C PRO A 412 27.42 5.78 -26.48
N ALA A 413 27.36 5.41 -27.76
CA ALA A 413 26.62 4.23 -28.20
C ALA A 413 27.35 2.91 -27.89
N GLU A 414 28.68 2.95 -27.83
CA GLU A 414 29.53 1.78 -27.60
C GLU A 414 29.73 1.49 -26.11
N LEU A 415 29.62 0.21 -25.72
CA LEU A 415 29.73 -0.25 -24.33
C LEU A 415 31.07 0.13 -23.67
N ASP A 416 32.18 0.02 -24.39
CA ASP A 416 33.51 0.34 -23.86
C ASP A 416 33.63 1.83 -23.52
N ALA A 417 33.09 2.70 -24.38
CA ALA A 417 33.06 4.14 -24.16
C ALA A 417 32.10 4.53 -23.02
N GLN A 418 30.93 3.88 -22.93
CA GLN A 418 30.02 4.03 -21.78
C GLN A 418 30.69 3.62 -20.46
N THR A 419 31.41 2.49 -20.48
CA THR A 419 32.14 1.97 -19.31
C THR A 419 33.26 2.91 -18.89
N ALA A 420 34.00 3.49 -19.82
CA ALA A 420 35.06 4.46 -19.54
C ALA A 420 34.50 5.76 -18.91
N LEU A 421 33.39 6.27 -19.44
CA LEU A 421 32.70 7.44 -18.89
C LEU A 421 32.16 7.15 -17.48
N TYR A 422 31.52 6.01 -17.31
CA TYR A 422 30.99 5.56 -16.02
C TYR A 422 32.09 5.41 -14.96
N ARG A 423 33.22 4.79 -15.30
CA ARG A 423 34.39 4.69 -14.40
C ARG A 423 34.95 6.05 -14.03
N SER A 424 34.99 6.99 -14.98
CA SER A 424 35.49 8.35 -14.73
C SER A 424 34.58 9.11 -13.75
N LEU A 425 33.26 8.93 -13.85
CA LEU A 425 32.30 9.53 -12.92
C LEU A 425 32.36 8.94 -11.51
N LEU A 426 32.66 7.65 -11.40
CA LEU A 426 32.78 6.95 -10.11
C LEU A 426 34.16 7.06 -9.46
N ALA A 427 35.14 7.67 -10.12
CA ALA A 427 36.52 7.69 -9.66
C ALA A 427 36.67 8.24 -8.23
N ASP A 428 35.99 9.35 -7.94
CA ASP A 428 36.06 10.05 -6.64
C ASP A 428 34.79 9.90 -5.79
N ARG A 429 33.83 9.05 -6.22
CA ARG A 429 32.52 8.92 -5.59
C ARG A 429 32.38 7.61 -4.82
N ARG A 430 31.69 7.66 -3.67
CA ARG A 430 31.22 6.49 -2.92
C ARG A 430 29.76 6.23 -3.22
N VAL A 431 29.54 5.26 -4.10
CA VAL A 431 28.21 4.90 -4.59
C VAL A 431 27.88 3.47 -4.20
N LEU A 432 26.64 3.26 -3.76
CA LEU A 432 26.08 1.93 -3.55
C LEU A 432 25.36 1.48 -4.81
N ILE A 433 25.67 0.29 -5.32
CA ILE A 433 25.00 -0.28 -6.49
C ILE A 433 24.39 -1.63 -6.10
N VAL A 434 23.08 -1.74 -6.26
CA VAL A 434 22.32 -2.98 -6.04
C VAL A 434 21.89 -3.54 -7.40
N LEU A 435 22.43 -4.72 -7.73
CA LEU A 435 22.10 -5.48 -8.93
C LEU A 435 21.16 -6.62 -8.54
N ASP A 436 19.88 -6.52 -8.90
CA ASP A 436 18.89 -7.57 -8.63
C ASP A 436 18.70 -8.52 -9.82
N ASN A 437 18.31 -9.75 -9.54
CA ASN A 437 18.04 -10.82 -10.52
C ASN A 437 19.17 -11.08 -11.54
N ALA A 438 20.43 -11.15 -11.10
CA ALA A 438 21.54 -11.55 -11.96
C ALA A 438 21.49 -13.06 -12.26
N GLN A 439 21.55 -13.45 -13.55
CA GLN A 439 21.47 -14.86 -13.97
C GLN A 439 22.80 -15.62 -13.82
N SER A 440 23.94 -14.92 -13.91
CA SER A 440 25.27 -15.50 -13.80
C SER A 440 26.30 -14.42 -13.46
N VAL A 441 27.20 -14.72 -12.51
CA VAL A 441 28.48 -14.03 -12.35
C VAL A 441 29.43 -14.81 -13.26
N ALA A 442 29.51 -14.48 -14.55
CA ALA A 442 30.12 -15.40 -15.51
C ALA A 442 31.60 -15.72 -15.19
N ASP A 443 31.85 -16.89 -14.60
CA ASP A 443 32.40 -18.05 -15.31
C ASP A 443 32.24 -19.37 -14.50
N HIS A 444 31.72 -20.41 -15.16
CA HIS A 444 31.51 -21.82 -14.75
C HIS A 444 30.27 -22.18 -13.88
N GLY A 445 29.24 -22.73 -14.56
CA GLY A 445 28.31 -23.69 -13.96
C GLY A 445 26.96 -23.11 -13.54
N ALA A 446 25.88 -23.71 -14.05
CA ALA A 446 24.50 -23.29 -13.85
C ALA A 446 24.05 -23.27 -12.36
N GLY A 447 23.42 -22.15 -11.95
CA GLY A 447 22.62 -21.95 -10.73
C GLY A 447 23.26 -21.02 -9.68
N PRO A 448 22.55 -20.55 -8.62
CA PRO A 448 21.16 -20.08 -8.48
C PRO A 448 21.08 -18.52 -8.53
N ALA A 449 19.87 -17.95 -8.49
CA ALA A 449 19.64 -16.49 -8.52
C ALA A 449 20.45 -15.74 -7.44
N ALA A 450 21.30 -14.79 -7.89
CA ALA A 450 22.16 -13.98 -7.05
C ALA A 450 21.71 -12.51 -7.08
N VAL A 451 21.65 -11.88 -5.91
CA VAL A 451 21.57 -10.42 -5.77
C VAL A 451 22.96 -9.91 -5.43
N GLY A 452 23.54 -9.08 -6.29
CA GLY A 452 24.89 -8.53 -6.10
C GLY A 452 24.82 -7.12 -5.53
N ALA A 453 25.36 -6.89 -4.34
CA ALA A 453 25.69 -5.56 -3.87
C ALA A 453 27.15 -5.28 -4.21
N SER A 454 27.40 -4.34 -5.12
CA SER A 454 28.77 -3.91 -5.46
C SER A 454 29.01 -2.51 -4.93
N SER A 455 30.09 -2.36 -4.17
CA SER A 455 30.63 -1.07 -3.75
C SER A 455 31.82 -0.74 -4.65
N VAL A 456 31.65 0.23 -5.55
CA VAL A 456 32.72 0.66 -6.46
C VAL A 456 33.34 1.95 -5.92
N ARG A 457 34.67 1.93 -5.74
CA ARG A 457 35.52 3.12 -5.67
C ARG A 457 36.59 2.98 -6.75
N GLY A 458 36.78 4.01 -7.56
CA GLY A 458 37.76 3.98 -8.64
C GLY A 458 39.19 3.82 -8.13
N GLY A 459 39.84 2.75 -8.57
CA GLY A 459 41.29 2.56 -8.45
C GLY A 459 41.80 2.03 -9.78
N VAL A 460 42.67 2.78 -10.44
CA VAL A 460 43.35 2.36 -11.67
C VAL A 460 44.18 1.11 -11.34
N SER A 461 43.85 -0.02 -11.98
CA SER A 461 44.78 -1.14 -12.12
C SER A 461 44.80 -1.57 -13.58
N THR A 462 45.79 -1.06 -14.30
CA THR A 462 46.21 -1.53 -15.61
C THR A 462 46.91 -2.87 -15.46
N THR A 463 46.36 -3.94 -16.01
CA THR A 463 47.15 -5.13 -16.35
C THR A 463 46.77 -5.65 -17.73
N ARG A 464 47.73 -5.49 -18.64
CA ARG A 464 47.83 -6.05 -20.00
C ARG A 464 47.67 -7.59 -20.02
N PRO A 465 47.40 -8.18 -21.20
CA PRO A 465 47.29 -9.62 -21.36
C PRO A 465 48.67 -10.28 -21.42
N ALA A 466 48.83 -11.38 -20.68
CA ALA A 466 49.79 -12.45 -20.91
C ALA A 466 49.07 -13.72 -20.40
N GLY A 467 48.81 -14.76 -21.18
CA GLY A 467 49.64 -15.33 -22.22
C GLY A 467 50.25 -16.62 -21.66
N SER A 468 49.48 -17.72 -21.71
CA SER A 468 49.89 -19.13 -21.90
C SER A 468 48.72 -20.06 -21.60
#